data_AF-A0A9X2T3Z5-F1
#
_entry.id   AF-A0A9X2T3Z5-F1
#
_cell.length_a   1.000
_cell.length_b   1.000
_cell.length_c   1.000
_cell.angle_alpha   90.00
_cell.angle_beta   90.00
_cell.angle_gamma   90.00
#
_symmetry.space_group_name_H-M   'P 1'
#
loop_
_entity.id
_entity.type
_entity.pdbx_description
1 polymer ?
#
loop_
_entity_poly.entity_id
_entity_poly.type
_entity_poly.pdbx_seq_one_letter_code
_entity_poly.pdbx_strand_id
1 'polypeptide(L)'
;MKKLMYVLSFFVMVFAFEVEASAASNKKVKEELSPEQKERLSEIEVRVEEIKAMDFSEMSKEERKEVKNELKDMKVEAKQMGGGVYLSVGAIIIILLLLILLT
;
A
#
# COMPACT_ATOMS: atom_id res chain seq x y z
N MET A 1 20.78 12.87 -28.57
CA MET A 1 20.74 11.80 -29.60
C MET A 1 21.44 10.51 -29.17
N LYS A 2 22.76 10.49 -28.90
CA LYS A 2 23.46 9.24 -28.49
C LYS A 2 22.99 8.67 -27.13
N LYS A 3 22.72 9.55 -26.16
CA LYS A 3 22.14 9.18 -24.85
C LYS A 3 20.72 8.59 -24.98
N LEU A 4 19.92 9.13 -25.90
CA LEU A 4 18.58 8.61 -26.22
C LEU A 4 18.68 7.22 -26.85
N MET A 5 19.69 6.98 -27.69
CA MET A 5 19.99 5.68 -28.29
C MET A 5 20.38 4.64 -27.24
N TYR A 6 21.19 5.01 -26.24
CA TYR A 6 21.55 4.12 -25.14
C TYR A 6 20.37 3.82 -24.20
N VAL A 7 19.51 4.80 -23.94
CA VAL A 7 18.27 4.60 -23.16
C VAL A 7 17.30 3.68 -23.90
N LEU A 8 17.14 3.85 -25.22
CA LEU A 8 16.31 2.99 -26.06
C LEU A 8 16.87 1.56 -26.14
N SER A 9 18.19 1.41 -26.28
CA SER A 9 18.86 0.09 -26.28
C SER A 9 18.79 -0.62 -24.93
N PHE A 10 18.80 0.11 -23.82
CA PHE A 10 18.59 -0.45 -22.49
C PHE A 10 17.14 -0.89 -22.28
N PHE A 11 16.17 -0.11 -22.80
CA PHE A 11 14.75 -0.47 -22.77
C PHE A 11 14.51 -1.79 -23.55
N VAL A 12 15.04 -1.93 -24.76
CA VAL A 12 14.88 -3.16 -25.57
C VAL A 12 15.50 -4.38 -24.88
N MET A 13 16.60 -4.23 -24.14
CA MET A 13 17.24 -5.36 -23.45
C MET A 13 16.51 -5.80 -22.17
N VAL A 14 15.82 -4.88 -21.49
CA VAL A 14 14.97 -5.20 -20.32
C VAL A 14 13.65 -5.87 -20.75
N PHE A 15 13.13 -5.53 -21.94
CA PHE A 15 11.92 -6.17 -22.51
C PHE A 15 12.19 -7.46 -23.28
N ALA A 16 13.46 -7.79 -23.60
CA ALA A 16 13.85 -9.02 -24.27
C ALA A 16 13.85 -10.27 -23.35
N PHE A 17 13.70 -10.07 -22.03
CA PHE A 17 13.19 -11.13 -21.18
C PHE A 17 11.68 -11.19 -21.39
N GLU A 18 11.24 -12.10 -22.24
CA GLU A 18 9.88 -12.62 -22.14
C GLU A 18 9.74 -13.18 -20.72
N VAL A 19 9.24 -12.35 -19.80
CA VAL A 19 8.47 -12.88 -18.69
C VAL A 19 7.35 -13.64 -19.38
N GLU A 20 7.46 -14.96 -19.40
CA GLU A 20 6.33 -15.84 -19.61
C GLU A 20 5.32 -15.45 -18.53
N ALA A 21 4.49 -14.47 -18.88
CA ALA A 21 3.33 -14.10 -18.13
C ALA A 21 2.42 -15.30 -18.29
N SER A 22 2.65 -16.31 -17.44
CA SER A 22 1.57 -17.17 -17.00
C SER A 22 0.48 -16.19 -16.63
N ALA A 23 -0.52 -16.11 -17.51
CA ALA A 23 -1.77 -15.47 -17.25
C ALA A 23 -2.46 -16.31 -16.17
N ALA A 24 -1.91 -16.28 -14.95
CA ALA A 24 -2.68 -16.35 -13.76
C ALA A 24 -3.60 -15.14 -13.87
N SER A 25 -4.77 -15.44 -14.44
CA SER A 25 -6.00 -14.70 -14.36
C SER A 25 -5.90 -13.56 -13.35
N ASN A 26 -6.35 -12.39 -13.76
CA ASN A 26 -6.76 -11.28 -12.91
C ASN A 26 -7.95 -11.68 -11.99
N LYS A 27 -7.95 -12.92 -11.49
CA LYS A 27 -8.50 -13.28 -10.21
C LYS A 27 -7.62 -12.51 -9.24
N LYS A 28 -8.19 -11.47 -8.64
CA LYS A 28 -7.88 -11.19 -7.24
C LYS A 28 -8.02 -12.54 -6.54
N VAL A 29 -6.94 -13.30 -6.44
CA VAL A 29 -6.81 -14.25 -5.35
C VAL A 29 -6.92 -13.30 -4.18
N LYS A 30 -8.10 -13.28 -3.55
CA LYS A 30 -8.16 -12.90 -2.15
C LYS A 30 -7.06 -13.76 -1.56
N GLU A 31 -5.89 -13.19 -1.31
CA GLU A 31 -4.95 -13.80 -0.39
C GLU A 31 -5.82 -14.03 0.83
N GLU A 32 -6.17 -15.29 1.05
CA GLU A 32 -6.98 -15.64 2.19
C GLU A 32 -6.13 -15.22 3.37
N LEU A 33 -6.61 -14.19 4.08
CA LEU A 33 -5.95 -13.69 5.27
C LEU A 33 -5.52 -14.89 6.12
N SER A 34 -4.25 -14.92 6.53
CA SER A 34 -3.78 -15.94 7.45
C SER A 34 -4.67 -15.93 8.70
N PRO A 35 -4.78 -17.04 9.43
CA PRO A 35 -5.53 -17.08 10.68
C PRO A 35 -5.14 -15.93 11.64
N GLU A 36 -3.85 -15.63 11.72
CA GLU A 36 -3.29 -14.53 12.52
C GLU A 36 -3.75 -13.15 12.02
N GLN A 37 -3.77 -12.93 10.70
CA GLN A 37 -4.25 -11.67 10.12
C GLN A 37 -5.76 -11.47 10.32
N LYS A 38 -6.55 -12.55 10.33
CA LYS A 38 -7.99 -12.48 10.63
C LYS A 38 -8.23 -12.12 12.09
N GLU A 39 -7.49 -12.74 13.00
CA GLU A 39 -7.55 -12.43 14.43
C GLU A 39 -7.16 -10.97 14.68
N ARG A 40 -6.06 -10.52 14.08
CA ARG A 40 -5.61 -9.14 14.20
C ARG A 40 -6.61 -8.13 13.62
N LEU A 41 -7.26 -8.46 12.50
CA LEU A 41 -8.31 -7.61 11.94
C LEU A 41 -9.52 -7.52 12.88
N SER A 42 -9.90 -8.61 13.52
CA SER A 42 -10.98 -8.62 14.53
C SER A 42 -10.64 -7.76 15.74
N GLU A 43 -9.38 -7.77 16.21
CA GLU A 43 -8.93 -6.89 17.30
C GLU A 43 -9.05 -5.41 16.90
N ILE A 44 -8.63 -5.07 15.68
CA ILE A 44 -8.75 -3.72 15.13
C ILE A 44 -10.23 -3.30 15.06
N GLU A 45 -11.13 -4.17 14.61
CA GLU A 45 -12.57 -3.90 14.56
C GLU A 45 -13.14 -3.60 15.95
N VAL A 46 -12.81 -4.42 16.95
CA VAL A 46 -13.25 -4.20 18.34
C VAL A 46 -12.76 -2.86 18.85
N ARG A 47 -11.47 -2.55 18.67
CA ARG A 47 -10.89 -1.29 19.16
C ARG A 47 -11.46 -0.06 18.48
N VAL A 48 -11.78 -0.15 17.18
CA VAL A 48 -12.43 0.94 16.44
C VAL A 48 -13.85 1.18 16.96
N GLU A 49 -14.63 0.14 17.25
CA GLU A 49 -15.96 0.29 17.84
C GLU A 49 -15.90 0.86 19.26
N GLU A 50 -14.91 0.47 20.07
CA GLU A 50 -14.66 1.09 21.38
C GLU A 50 -14.41 2.59 21.24
N ILE A 51 -13.46 2.99 20.38
CA ILE A 51 -13.12 4.40 20.13
C ILE A 51 -14.34 5.18 19.63
N LYS A 52 -15.15 4.58 18.76
CA LYS A 52 -16.37 5.20 18.23
C LYS A 52 -17.44 5.40 19.29
N ALA A 53 -17.48 4.55 20.31
CA ALA A 53 -18.39 4.66 21.44
C ALA A 53 -17.86 5.62 22.53
N MET A 54 -16.60 6.06 22.47
CA MET A 54 -16.05 7.02 23.42
C MET A 54 -16.71 8.39 23.27
N ASP A 55 -16.88 9.07 24.41
CA ASP A 55 -17.24 10.49 24.42
C ASP A 55 -15.97 11.35 24.35
N PHE A 56 -15.88 12.16 23.29
CA PHE A 56 -14.76 13.08 23.03
C PHE A 56 -14.98 14.49 23.57
N SER A 57 -16.13 14.76 24.18
CA SER A 57 -16.55 16.10 24.62
C SER A 57 -15.62 16.68 25.69
N GLU A 58 -15.17 15.84 26.63
CA GLU A 58 -14.32 16.23 27.75
C GLU A 58 -12.81 16.13 27.46
N MET A 59 -12.43 15.54 26.33
CA MET A 59 -11.01 15.32 26.00
C MET A 59 -10.29 16.64 25.66
N SER A 60 -9.00 16.71 25.93
CA SER A 60 -8.09 17.75 25.44
C SER A 60 -7.84 17.62 23.93
N LYS A 61 -7.19 18.64 23.33
CA LYS A 61 -6.85 18.57 21.90
C LYS A 61 -5.77 17.53 21.64
N GLU A 62 -4.88 17.35 22.60
CA GLU A 62 -3.75 16.43 22.60
C GLU A 62 -4.26 14.98 22.63
N GLU A 63 -5.16 14.64 23.55
CA GLU A 63 -5.74 13.30 23.65
C GLU A 63 -6.57 12.94 22.40
N ARG A 64 -7.35 13.90 21.87
CA ARG A 64 -8.06 13.69 20.60
C ARG A 64 -7.11 13.43 19.42
N LYS A 65 -5.93 14.06 19.44
CA LYS A 65 -4.90 13.85 18.40
C LYS A 65 -4.28 12.45 18.54
N GLU A 66 -4.07 11.97 19.76
CA GLU A 66 -3.56 10.62 20.01
C GLU A 66 -4.54 9.55 19.52
N VAL A 67 -5.83 9.66 19.87
CA VAL A 67 -6.85 8.73 19.36
C VAL A 67 -6.95 8.77 17.84
N LYS A 68 -6.84 9.96 17.23
CA LYS A 68 -6.81 10.10 15.78
C LYS A 68 -5.58 9.42 15.14
N ASN A 69 -4.44 9.44 15.80
CA ASN A 69 -3.24 8.75 15.31
C ASN A 69 -3.40 7.24 15.45
N GLU A 70 -3.91 6.76 16.58
CA GLU A 70 -4.24 5.34 16.80
C GLU A 70 -5.17 4.80 15.69
N LEU A 71 -6.25 5.53 15.38
CA LEU A 71 -7.16 5.18 14.29
C LEU A 71 -6.49 5.15 12.91
N LYS A 72 -5.52 6.05 12.66
CA LYS A 72 -4.78 6.06 11.38
C LYS A 72 -3.85 4.86 11.27
N ASP A 73 -3.17 4.51 12.36
CA ASP A 73 -2.23 3.39 12.38
C ASP A 73 -2.98 2.08 12.16
N MET A 74 -4.10 1.87 12.86
CA MET A 74 -4.99 0.74 12.63
C MET A 74 -5.55 0.68 11.19
N LYS A 75 -5.87 1.83 10.59
CA LYS A 75 -6.31 1.90 9.19
C LYS A 75 -5.21 1.49 8.21
N VAL A 76 -3.97 1.90 8.47
CA VAL A 76 -2.81 1.48 7.67
C VAL A 76 -2.64 -0.03 7.79
N GLU A 77 -2.63 -0.55 9.02
CA GLU A 77 -2.50 -1.98 9.31
C GLU A 77 -3.58 -2.82 8.60
N ALA A 78 -4.86 -2.47 8.75
CA ALA A 78 -5.96 -3.17 8.09
C ALA A 78 -5.88 -3.11 6.55
N LYS A 79 -5.41 -1.99 5.99
CA LYS A 79 -5.22 -1.83 4.54
C LYS A 79 -4.07 -2.70 4.01
N GLN A 80 -3.02 -2.89 4.81
CA GLN A 80 -1.92 -3.79 4.47
C GLN A 80 -2.37 -5.25 4.46
N MET A 81 -3.25 -5.63 5.39
CA MET A 81 -3.84 -6.98 5.43
C MET A 81 -4.83 -7.24 4.27
N GLY A 82 -5.68 -6.27 3.95
CA GLY A 82 -6.76 -6.41 2.94
C GLY A 82 -6.35 -6.29 1.47
N GLY A 83 -5.05 -6.38 1.13
CA GLY A 83 -4.58 -6.23 -0.26
C GLY A 83 -4.64 -4.80 -0.78
N GLY A 84 -4.51 -3.80 0.11
CA GLY A 84 -4.33 -2.41 -0.30
C GLY A 84 -3.09 -2.24 -1.18
N VAL A 85 -3.20 -1.40 -2.21
CA VAL A 85 -2.09 -1.12 -3.14
C VAL A 85 -0.88 -0.62 -2.36
N TYR A 86 0.09 -1.50 -2.17
CA TYR A 86 1.46 -1.13 -1.92
C TYR A 86 2.01 -0.57 -3.23
N LEU A 87 2.33 0.73 -3.26
CA LEU A 87 3.33 1.18 -4.21
C LEU A 87 4.62 0.49 -3.77
N SER A 88 5.03 -0.55 -4.51
CA SER A 88 6.31 -1.18 -4.27
C SER A 88 7.40 -0.09 -4.31
N VAL A 89 8.48 -0.27 -3.57
CA VAL A 89 9.62 0.66 -3.62
C VAL A 89 10.05 0.89 -5.07
N GLY A 90 10.00 -0.16 -5.90
CA GLY A 90 10.22 -0.05 -7.35
C GLY A 90 9.20 0.84 -8.08
N ALA A 91 7.91 0.73 -7.75
CA ALA A 91 6.87 1.58 -8.34
C ALA A 91 7.04 3.06 -7.95
N ILE A 92 7.43 3.35 -6.70
CA ILE A 92 7.75 4.71 -6.25
C ILE A 92 8.95 5.26 -7.04
N ILE A 93 10.02 4.46 -7.19
CA ILE A 93 11.22 4.84 -7.96
C ILE A 93 10.86 5.13 -9.42
N ILE A 94 10.05 4.29 -10.06
CA ILE A 94 9.62 4.49 -11.46
C ILE A 94 8.84 5.81 -11.60
N ILE A 95 7.90 6.10 -10.71
CA ILE A 95 7.13 7.35 -10.73
C ILE A 95 8.05 8.56 -10.56
N LEU A 96 9.02 8.49 -9.64
CA LEU A 96 10.00 9.57 -9.44
C LEU A 96 10.89 9.79 -10.68
N LEU A 97 11.36 8.71 -11.32
CA LEU A 97 12.15 8.80 -12.55
C LEU A 97 11.36 9.41 -13.71
N LEU A 98 10.07 9.06 -13.84
CA LEU A 98 9.19 9.64 -14.85
C LEU A 98 8.98 11.14 -14.64
N LEU A 99 8.79 11.59 -13.40
CA LEU A 99 8.69 13.02 -13.09
C LEU A 99 9.97 13.77 -13.45
N ILE A 100 11.15 13.20 -13.21
CA ILE A 100 12.44 13.84 -13.54
C ILE A 100 12.69 13.88 -15.06
N LEU A 101 12.23 12.90 -15.83
CA LEU A 101 12.45 12.81 -17.28
C LEU A 101 11.46 13.62 -18.12
N LEU A 102 10.23 13.79 -17.63
CA LEU A 102 9.16 14.52 -18.31
C LEU A 102 9.15 16.02 -18.01
N THR A 103 9.85 16.43 -16.95
CA THR A 103 10.07 17.84 -16.60
C THR A 103 11.35 18.34 -17.24
#